data_AF-A0A016VRR9-F1
#
_entry.id   AF-A0A016VRR9-F1
#
_cell.length_a   1.000
_cell.length_b   1.000
_cell.length_c   1.000
_cell.angle_alpha   90.00
_cell.angle_beta   90.00
_cell.angle_gamma   90.00
#
_symmetry.space_group_name_H-M   'P 1'
#
loop_
_entity.id
_entity.type
_entity.pdbx_description
1 polymer ?
#
loop_
_entity_poly.entity_id
_entity_poly.type
_entity_poly.pdbx_seq_one_letter_code
_entity_poly.pdbx_strand_id
1 'polypeptide(L)'
;MRRSKQVRGVPIKRIDSKAIPRNMLRLILFVTLAVMAHGQILRQCRCAEIEHCTSVSSQTVLECADQCQRYAGKSGASYPALRRCYEEMSGPLNSIIQCVKGQLSNSCARYQNPILVRQFHPELFKLSLLRAINEQLRMTGIQHQMAQFYINDKDYSECRLKCMSDRTIGCMRNRNCGLDLPNNEILIQLLKQCAFASGMGTEGFRQLCRCTARAGARGLAQVCERIIVM
;
A
#
# COMPACT_ATOMS: atom_id res chain seq x y z
N MET A 1 -1.35 -5.28 68.74
CA MET A 1 -0.33 -4.43 68.06
C MET A 1 -0.10 -4.93 66.63
N ARG A 2 -0.68 -4.27 65.62
CA ARG A 2 -0.23 -4.29 64.21
C ARG A 2 -0.89 -3.09 63.53
N ARG A 3 -0.08 -2.08 63.18
CA ARG A 3 -0.51 -0.81 62.60
C ARG A 3 -0.80 -0.99 61.10
N SER A 4 -2.01 -0.65 60.67
CA SER A 4 -2.35 -0.42 59.26
C SER A 4 -1.64 0.84 58.76
N LYS A 5 -0.88 0.72 57.66
CA LYS A 5 -0.27 1.85 56.95
C LYS A 5 -1.30 2.47 56.01
N GLN A 6 -1.66 3.71 56.29
CA GLN A 6 -2.50 4.57 55.47
C GLN A 6 -1.68 5.15 54.31
N VAL A 7 -2.06 4.82 53.07
CA VAL A 7 -1.46 5.36 51.85
C VAL A 7 -2.01 6.78 51.63
N ARG A 8 -1.13 7.79 51.66
CA ARG A 8 -1.46 9.18 51.36
C ARG A 8 -1.64 9.36 49.85
N GLY A 9 -2.78 9.91 49.45
CA GLY A 9 -3.07 10.32 48.08
C GLY A 9 -2.16 11.45 47.60
N VAL A 10 -1.75 11.38 46.34
CA VAL A 10 -1.00 12.41 45.62
C VAL A 10 -1.98 13.45 45.10
N PRO A 11 -1.77 14.76 45.32
CA PRO A 11 -2.66 15.79 44.79
C PRO A 11 -2.45 16.00 43.29
N ILE A 12 -3.53 15.83 42.53
CA ILE A 12 -3.62 16.17 41.10
C ILE A 12 -3.62 17.71 40.99
N LYS A 13 -2.52 18.30 40.53
CA LYS A 13 -2.47 19.74 40.17
C LYS A 13 -3.38 19.99 38.96
N ARG A 14 -4.38 20.86 39.13
CA ARG A 14 -5.12 21.48 38.02
C ARG A 14 -4.14 22.20 37.10
N ILE A 15 -4.19 21.88 35.81
CA ILE A 15 -3.55 22.65 34.76
C ILE A 15 -4.51 23.80 34.44
N ASP A 16 -4.16 25.02 34.83
CA ASP A 16 -4.88 26.22 34.42
C ASP A 16 -4.64 26.47 32.93
N SER A 17 -5.70 26.30 32.13
CA SER A 17 -5.74 26.71 30.72
C SER A 17 -5.67 28.23 30.62
N LYS A 18 -4.46 28.78 30.45
CA LYS A 18 -4.29 30.16 29.98
C LYS A 18 -4.85 30.29 28.57
N ALA A 19 -5.85 31.16 28.40
CA ALA A 19 -6.45 31.46 27.11
C ALA A 19 -5.38 31.96 26.13
N ILE A 20 -5.19 31.24 25.02
CA ILE A 20 -4.25 31.62 23.96
C ILE A 20 -4.79 32.88 23.25
N PRO A 21 -4.03 33.98 23.18
CA PRO A 21 -4.50 35.21 22.54
C PRO A 21 -4.79 34.97 21.06
N ARG A 22 -5.91 35.53 20.57
CA ARG A 22 -6.47 35.30 19.22
C ARG A 22 -5.47 35.53 18.07
N ASN A 23 -4.51 36.44 18.27
CA ASN A 23 -3.45 36.72 17.28
C ASN A 23 -2.38 35.61 17.24
N MET A 24 -2.06 35.02 18.40
CA MET A 24 -1.13 33.89 18.50
C MET A 24 -1.74 32.61 17.92
N LEU A 25 -3.05 32.41 18.10
CA LEU A 25 -3.77 31.31 17.45
C LEU A 25 -3.72 31.41 15.92
N ARG A 26 -3.91 32.61 15.34
CA ARG A 26 -3.81 32.83 13.90
C ARG A 26 -2.40 32.56 13.38
N LEU A 27 -1.38 33.02 14.10
CA LEU A 27 0.02 32.83 13.72
C LEU A 27 0.42 31.35 13.71
N ILE A 28 -0.01 30.59 14.73
CA ILE A 28 0.16 29.13 14.78
C ILE A 28 -0.56 28.46 13.61
N LEU A 29 -1.78 28.87 13.29
CA LEU A 29 -2.55 28.32 12.17
C LEU A 29 -1.90 28.59 10.81
N PHE A 30 -1.34 29.79 10.60
CA PHE A 30 -0.60 30.13 9.38
C PHE A 30 0.71 29.33 9.27
N VAL A 31 1.45 29.17 10.37
CA VAL A 31 2.69 28.38 10.38
C VAL A 31 2.39 26.89 10.13
N THR A 32 1.36 26.31 10.74
CA THR A 32 0.99 24.91 10.48
C THR A 32 0.50 24.69 9.05
N LEU A 33 -0.26 25.63 8.48
CA LEU A 33 -0.65 25.57 7.06
C LEU A 33 0.55 25.69 6.12
N ALA A 34 1.52 26.57 6.43
CA ALA A 34 2.74 26.72 5.63
C ALA A 34 3.64 25.47 5.68
N VAL A 35 3.76 24.82 6.84
CA VAL A 35 4.52 23.57 6.97
C VAL A 35 3.83 22.41 6.24
N MET A 36 2.50 22.33 6.28
CA MET A 36 1.73 21.30 5.56
C MET A 36 1.77 21.46 4.03
N ALA A 37 2.06 22.67 3.53
CA ALA A 37 2.15 22.95 2.09
C ALA A 37 3.46 22.47 1.44
N HIS A 38 4.45 22.03 2.21
CA HIS A 38 5.68 21.46 1.67
C HIS A 38 5.45 20.00 1.26
N GLY A 39 4.73 19.80 0.15
CA GLY A 39 4.87 18.56 -0.61
C GLY A 39 6.35 18.42 -0.96
N GLN A 40 7.01 17.34 -0.53
CA GLN A 40 8.43 17.15 -0.76
C GLN A 40 8.66 17.04 -2.28
N ILE A 41 9.30 18.05 -2.86
CA ILE A 41 9.70 18.08 -4.26
C ILE A 41 11.11 17.50 -4.36
N LEU A 42 11.32 16.63 -5.34
CA LEU A 42 12.59 15.95 -5.58
C LEU A 42 13.06 16.20 -7.01
N ARG A 43 14.36 16.06 -7.23
CA ARG A 43 14.94 15.90 -8.57
C ARG A 43 14.32 14.67 -9.25
N GLN A 44 14.00 14.75 -10.54
CA GLN A 44 13.63 13.57 -11.32
C GLN A 44 14.83 12.59 -11.41
N CYS A 45 14.55 11.31 -11.18
CA CYS A 45 15.57 10.28 -11.33
C CYS A 45 15.98 10.11 -12.80
N ARG A 46 17.26 9.88 -13.09
CA ARG A 46 17.78 9.43 -14.38
C ARG A 46 17.51 7.94 -14.57
N CYS A 47 17.12 7.51 -15.76
CA CYS A 47 16.79 6.10 -15.98
C CYS A 47 17.95 5.15 -15.64
N ALA A 48 19.18 5.52 -16.01
CA ALA A 48 20.39 4.75 -15.70
C ALA A 48 20.68 4.67 -14.18
N GLU A 49 20.22 5.63 -13.38
CA GLU A 49 20.49 5.61 -11.94
C GLU A 49 19.51 4.67 -11.20
N ILE A 50 18.31 4.45 -11.72
CA ILE A 50 17.29 3.64 -11.04
C ILE A 50 17.04 2.29 -11.72
N GLU A 51 17.84 1.92 -12.71
CA GLU A 51 17.68 0.67 -13.46
C GLU A 51 17.54 -0.54 -12.52
N HIS A 52 18.41 -0.64 -11.51
CA HIS A 52 18.37 -1.70 -10.50
C HIS A 52 17.30 -1.50 -9.42
N CYS A 53 16.79 -0.28 -9.23
CA CYS A 53 15.67 -0.04 -8.30
C CYS A 53 14.33 -0.55 -8.88
N THR A 54 14.26 -0.69 -10.21
CA THR A 54 13.04 -1.06 -10.95
C THR A 54 13.05 -2.49 -11.47
N SER A 55 14.06 -3.30 -11.12
CA SER A 55 14.17 -4.72 -11.47
C SER A 55 13.28 -5.59 -10.55
N VAL A 56 11.99 -5.30 -10.53
CA VAL A 56 10.98 -6.07 -9.81
C VAL A 56 10.48 -7.20 -10.71
N SER A 57 10.30 -8.37 -10.14
CA SER A 57 9.67 -9.52 -10.81
C SER A 57 8.68 -10.21 -9.88
N SER A 58 7.99 -11.23 -10.39
CA SER A 58 7.17 -12.12 -9.57
C SER A 58 7.96 -12.78 -8.45
N GLN A 59 9.25 -13.04 -8.67
CA GLN A 59 10.13 -13.59 -7.65
C GLN A 59 10.32 -12.59 -6.50
N THR A 60 10.47 -11.30 -6.79
CA THR A 60 10.51 -10.26 -5.74
C THR A 60 9.24 -10.26 -4.90
N VAL A 61 8.08 -10.43 -5.55
CA VAL A 61 6.78 -10.50 -4.85
C VAL A 61 6.69 -11.74 -3.95
N LEU A 62 7.15 -12.89 -4.43
CA LEU A 62 7.21 -14.14 -3.65
C LEU A 62 8.18 -14.04 -2.47
N GLU A 63 9.36 -13.47 -2.66
CA GLU A 63 10.32 -13.26 -1.57
C GLU A 63 9.75 -12.34 -0.48
N CYS A 64 9.04 -11.28 -0.87
CA CYS A 64 8.35 -10.42 0.09
C CYS A 64 7.18 -11.15 0.79
N ALA A 65 6.50 -12.07 0.10
CA ALA A 65 5.51 -12.94 0.74
C ALA A 65 6.18 -13.89 1.76
N ASP A 66 7.32 -14.48 1.40
CA ASP A 66 8.08 -15.43 2.23
C ASP A 66 8.60 -14.75 3.51
N GLN A 67 9.09 -13.51 3.40
CA GLN A 67 9.49 -12.70 4.55
C GLN A 67 8.32 -12.37 5.49
N CYS A 68 7.10 -12.30 4.96
CA CYS A 68 5.91 -11.89 5.69
C CYS A 68 5.05 -13.07 6.15
N GLN A 69 5.44 -14.31 5.87
CA GLN A 69 4.62 -15.52 6.08
C GLN A 69 4.00 -15.65 7.48
N ARG A 70 4.70 -15.15 8.52
CA ARG A 70 4.23 -15.17 9.92
C ARG A 70 2.88 -14.47 10.13
N TYR A 71 2.50 -13.55 9.24
CA TYR A 71 1.24 -12.82 9.31
C TYR A 71 0.11 -13.48 8.51
N ALA A 72 0.43 -14.39 7.58
CA ALA A 72 -0.55 -14.98 6.66
C ALA A 72 -1.63 -15.80 7.37
N GLY A 73 -1.27 -16.47 8.48
CA GLY A 73 -2.18 -17.35 9.23
C GLY A 73 -3.41 -16.65 9.81
N LYS A 74 -3.38 -15.32 10.01
CA LYS A 74 -4.53 -14.56 10.52
C LYS A 74 -5.74 -14.57 9.58
N SER A 75 -5.49 -14.75 8.28
CA SER A 75 -6.54 -14.90 7.26
C SER A 75 -7.21 -16.28 7.28
N GLY A 76 -6.70 -17.23 8.09
CA GLY A 76 -7.09 -18.64 8.06
C GLY A 76 -6.42 -19.46 6.96
N ALA A 77 -5.67 -18.82 6.05
CA ALA A 77 -4.93 -19.51 5.01
C ALA A 77 -3.62 -20.14 5.53
N SER A 78 -3.33 -21.34 5.04
CA SER A 78 -2.01 -21.98 5.15
C SER A 78 -1.03 -21.27 4.20
N TYR A 79 0.06 -20.72 4.75
CA TYR A 79 1.05 -20.01 3.94
C TYR A 79 1.64 -20.89 2.81
N PRO A 80 2.05 -22.15 3.03
CA PRO A 80 2.52 -23.02 1.94
C PRO A 80 1.50 -23.25 0.82
N ALA A 81 0.20 -23.24 1.14
CA ALA A 81 -0.86 -23.35 0.12
C ALA A 81 -1.09 -22.00 -0.59
N LEU A 82 -1.09 -20.90 0.16
CA LEU A 82 -1.22 -19.55 -0.38
C LEU A 82 -0.05 -19.18 -1.30
N ARG A 83 1.17 -19.61 -0.95
CA ARG A 83 2.38 -19.40 -1.75
C ARG A 83 2.24 -20.03 -3.14
N ARG A 84 1.69 -21.25 -3.23
CA ARG A 84 1.39 -21.90 -4.51
C ARG A 84 0.40 -21.10 -5.36
N CYS A 85 -0.60 -20.48 -4.74
CA CYS A 85 -1.49 -19.56 -5.46
C CYS A 85 -0.72 -18.40 -6.09
N TYR A 86 0.25 -17.81 -5.39
CA TYR A 86 1.07 -16.74 -5.97
C TYR A 86 2.03 -17.25 -7.06
N GLU A 87 2.53 -18.47 -6.95
CA GLU A 87 3.34 -19.09 -8.00
C GLU A 87 2.54 -19.33 -9.28
N GLU A 88 1.31 -19.84 -9.17
CA GLU A 88 0.39 -19.96 -10.31
C GLU A 88 0.10 -18.60 -10.96
N MET A 89 0.09 -17.53 -10.16
CA MET A 89 -0.09 -16.16 -10.64
C MET A 89 1.19 -15.48 -11.14
N SER A 90 2.35 -16.15 -11.10
CA SER A 90 3.64 -15.53 -11.43
C SER A 90 3.71 -15.00 -12.87
N GLY A 91 3.16 -15.74 -13.83
CA GLY A 91 3.08 -15.34 -15.23
C GLY A 91 2.28 -14.04 -15.42
N PRO A 92 0.98 -14.02 -15.08
CA PRO A 92 0.16 -12.79 -15.10
C PRO A 92 0.80 -11.63 -14.33
N LEU A 93 1.39 -11.89 -13.15
CA LEU A 93 2.01 -10.85 -12.35
C LEU A 93 3.27 -10.26 -13.00
N ASN A 94 4.09 -11.07 -13.66
CA ASN A 94 5.20 -10.57 -14.48
C ASN A 94 4.69 -9.71 -15.64
N SER A 95 3.63 -10.14 -16.33
CA SER A 95 3.02 -9.35 -17.41
C SER A 95 2.49 -8.00 -16.90
N ILE A 96 1.90 -7.95 -15.71
CA ILE A 96 1.47 -6.69 -15.07
C ILE A 96 2.67 -5.79 -14.83
N ILE A 97 3.74 -6.31 -14.23
CA ILE A 97 4.94 -5.53 -13.93
C ILE A 97 5.55 -4.96 -15.21
N GLN A 98 5.67 -5.77 -16.27
CA GLN A 98 6.22 -5.30 -17.54
C GLN A 98 5.31 -4.27 -18.22
N CYS A 99 4.00 -4.46 -18.17
CA CYS A 99 3.04 -3.48 -18.67
C CYS A 99 3.18 -2.14 -17.95
N VAL A 100 3.20 -2.14 -16.61
CA VAL A 100 3.37 -0.93 -15.81
C VAL A 100 4.70 -0.25 -16.11
N LYS A 101 5.79 -1.03 -16.18
CA LYS A 101 7.12 -0.51 -16.53
C LYS A 101 7.14 0.13 -17.92
N GLY A 102 6.47 -0.47 -18.90
CA GLY A 102 6.34 0.07 -20.26
C GLY A 102 5.57 1.39 -20.28
N GLN A 103 4.41 1.44 -19.60
CA GLN A 103 3.58 2.64 -19.50
C GLN A 103 4.28 3.80 -18.76
N LEU A 104 5.20 3.48 -17.84
CA LEU A 104 5.97 4.45 -17.07
C LEU A 104 7.40 4.66 -17.58
N SER A 105 7.73 4.21 -18.79
CA SER A 105 9.08 4.29 -19.36
C SER A 105 9.63 5.72 -19.49
N ASN A 106 8.76 6.73 -19.49
CA ASN A 106 9.13 8.15 -19.55
C ASN A 106 9.12 8.85 -18.18
N SER A 107 8.92 8.12 -17.09
CA SER A 107 8.88 8.70 -15.73
C SER A 107 10.26 9.11 -15.20
N CYS A 108 11.34 8.67 -15.84
CA CYS A 108 12.71 9.04 -15.52
C CYS A 108 13.34 9.91 -16.62
N ALA A 109 14.29 10.76 -16.22
CA ALA A 109 15.06 11.58 -17.13
C ALA A 109 16.02 10.72 -17.97
N ARG A 110 15.95 10.87 -19.31
CA ARG A 110 16.93 10.27 -20.23
C ARG A 110 18.20 11.09 -20.36
N TYR A 111 18.12 12.41 -20.11
CA TYR A 111 19.21 13.38 -20.31
C TYR A 111 19.51 14.19 -19.04
N GLN A 112 20.52 15.06 -19.11
CA GLN A 112 21.09 15.74 -17.94
C GLN A 112 20.23 16.82 -17.28
N ASN A 113 19.06 17.16 -17.85
CA ASN A 113 18.18 18.21 -17.33
C ASN A 113 16.97 17.60 -16.58
N PRO A 114 17.13 17.12 -15.33
CA PRO A 114 16.02 16.58 -14.57
C PRO A 114 15.06 17.69 -14.18
N ILE A 115 13.77 17.46 -14.39
CA ILE A 115 12.74 18.34 -13.83
C ILE A 115 12.60 18.11 -12.32
N LEU A 116 11.84 18.98 -11.67
CA LEU A 116 11.38 18.77 -10.30
C LEU A 116 10.07 17.99 -10.31
N VAL A 117 10.01 16.92 -9.52
CA VAL A 117 8.85 16.01 -9.44
C VAL A 117 8.36 15.91 -8.00
N ARG A 118 7.10 15.54 -7.81
CA ARG A 118 6.60 15.24 -6.47
C ARG A 118 7.18 13.93 -5.96
N GLN A 119 7.47 13.90 -4.68
CA GLN A 119 7.76 12.66 -3.99
C GLN A 119 6.53 11.73 -4.03
N PHE A 120 6.76 10.47 -4.40
CA PHE A 120 5.73 9.45 -4.33
C PHE A 120 5.53 9.01 -2.88
N HIS A 121 4.27 9.05 -2.42
CA HIS A 121 3.87 8.65 -1.07
C HIS A 121 3.08 7.33 -1.11
N PRO A 122 3.72 6.18 -0.80
CA PRO A 122 3.06 4.86 -0.88
C PRO A 122 1.77 4.77 -0.06
N GLU A 123 1.70 5.42 1.10
CA GLU A 123 0.51 5.41 1.95
C GLU A 123 -0.69 6.10 1.31
N LEU A 124 -0.45 7.20 0.59
CA LEU A 124 -1.51 7.88 -0.16
C LEU A 124 -1.99 7.04 -1.34
N PHE A 125 -1.06 6.39 -2.03
CA PHE A 125 -1.39 5.47 -3.12
C PHE A 125 -2.21 4.27 -2.62
N LYS A 126 -1.77 3.63 -1.52
CA LYS A 126 -2.51 2.53 -0.85
C LYS A 126 -3.93 2.96 -0.50
N LEU A 127 -4.11 4.16 0.06
CA LEU A 127 -5.44 4.68 0.40
C LEU A 127 -6.32 4.86 -0.84
N SER A 128 -5.78 5.49 -1.90
CA SER A 128 -6.51 5.64 -3.17
C SER A 128 -6.87 4.28 -3.79
N LEU A 129 -5.95 3.31 -3.75
CA LEU A 129 -6.17 1.96 -4.26
C LEU A 129 -7.27 1.23 -3.48
N LEU A 130 -7.24 1.30 -2.14
CA LEU A 130 -8.28 0.71 -1.29
C LEU A 130 -9.66 1.34 -1.54
N ARG A 131 -9.73 2.66 -1.78
CA ARG A 131 -10.99 3.30 -2.17
C ARG A 131 -11.52 2.76 -3.50
N ALA A 132 -10.66 2.65 -4.51
CA ALA A 132 -11.04 2.11 -5.83
C ALA A 132 -11.50 0.65 -5.74
N ILE A 133 -10.84 -0.17 -4.91
CA ILE A 133 -11.27 -1.55 -4.63
C ILE A 133 -12.62 -1.55 -3.92
N ASN A 134 -12.79 -0.76 -2.85
CA ASN A 134 -14.04 -0.72 -2.10
C ASN A 134 -15.23 -0.27 -2.95
N GLU A 135 -15.03 0.67 -3.87
CA GLU A 135 -16.06 1.09 -4.82
C GLU A 135 -16.53 -0.08 -5.70
N GLN A 136 -15.59 -0.87 -6.22
CA GLN A 136 -15.88 -2.07 -7.02
C GLN A 136 -16.63 -3.14 -6.21
N LEU A 137 -16.20 -3.38 -4.97
CA LEU A 137 -16.84 -4.34 -4.08
C LEU A 137 -18.25 -3.91 -3.64
N ARG A 138 -18.48 -2.59 -3.54
CA ARG A 138 -19.81 -2.02 -3.25
C ARG A 138 -20.75 -2.24 -4.44
N MET A 139 -20.28 -1.99 -5.67
CA MET A 139 -21.09 -2.21 -6.89
C MET A 139 -21.53 -3.67 -7.07
N THR A 140 -20.75 -4.62 -6.55
CA THR A 140 -21.02 -6.07 -6.64
C THR A 140 -21.72 -6.63 -5.39
N GLY A 141 -21.97 -5.80 -4.38
CA GLY A 141 -22.65 -6.18 -3.15
C GLY A 141 -21.88 -7.18 -2.27
N ILE A 142 -20.54 -7.23 -2.41
CA ILE A 142 -19.66 -8.13 -1.62
C ILE A 142 -18.72 -7.37 -0.67
N GLN A 143 -18.90 -6.06 -0.51
CA GLN A 143 -18.05 -5.20 0.31
C GLN A 143 -17.89 -5.72 1.75
N HIS A 144 -18.99 -6.07 2.43
CA HIS A 144 -18.95 -6.48 3.84
C HIS A 144 -18.21 -7.80 4.05
N GLN A 145 -18.42 -8.77 3.16
CA GLN A 145 -17.78 -10.07 3.21
C GLN A 145 -16.27 -9.95 2.97
N MET A 146 -15.88 -9.11 2.00
CA MET A 146 -14.47 -8.86 1.69
C MET A 146 -13.79 -8.00 2.77
N ALA A 147 -14.50 -7.07 3.40
CA ALA A 147 -13.95 -6.22 4.47
C ALA A 147 -13.42 -7.05 5.64
N GLN A 148 -14.14 -8.10 6.05
CA GLN A 148 -13.68 -8.98 7.12
C GLN A 148 -12.39 -9.73 6.73
N PHE A 149 -12.28 -10.17 5.47
CA PHE A 149 -11.05 -10.77 4.97
C PHE A 149 -9.89 -9.76 4.99
N TYR A 150 -10.11 -8.53 4.51
CA TYR A 150 -9.07 -7.49 4.54
C TYR A 150 -8.60 -7.13 5.95
N ILE A 151 -9.49 -7.10 6.94
CA ILE A 151 -9.12 -6.87 8.34
C ILE A 151 -8.16 -7.98 8.82
N ASN A 152 -8.47 -9.23 8.48
CA ASN A 152 -7.66 -10.38 8.86
C ASN A 152 -6.34 -10.48 8.07
N ASP A 153 -6.30 -9.97 6.84
CA ASP A 153 -5.13 -9.94 5.96
C ASP A 153 -4.24 -8.70 6.15
N LYS A 154 -4.72 -7.68 6.88
CA LYS A 154 -4.09 -6.36 7.04
C LYS A 154 -2.58 -6.45 7.31
N ASP A 155 -2.16 -7.16 8.35
CA ASP A 155 -0.76 -7.21 8.77
C ASP A 155 0.12 -7.87 7.70
N TYR A 156 -0.42 -8.88 7.02
CA TYR A 156 0.28 -9.60 5.96
C TYR A 156 0.46 -8.72 4.72
N SER A 157 -0.63 -8.07 4.28
CA SER A 157 -0.60 -7.08 3.20
C SER A 157 0.31 -5.90 3.51
N GLU A 158 0.28 -5.36 4.73
CA GLU A 158 1.13 -4.24 5.15
C GLU A 158 2.61 -4.61 5.15
N CYS A 159 2.96 -5.79 5.66
CA CYS A 159 4.32 -6.31 5.62
C CYS A 159 4.81 -6.44 4.16
N ARG A 160 4.00 -7.02 3.27
CA ARG A 160 4.38 -7.20 1.86
C ARG A 160 4.55 -5.88 1.12
N LEU A 161 3.61 -4.95 1.30
CA LEU A 161 3.70 -3.61 0.71
C LEU A 161 4.94 -2.87 1.22
N LYS A 162 5.25 -2.98 2.51
CA LYS A 162 6.47 -2.42 3.07
C LYS A 162 7.73 -3.03 2.44
N CYS A 163 7.83 -4.36 2.36
CA CYS A 163 8.96 -5.04 1.71
C CYS A 163 9.15 -4.58 0.26
N MET A 164 8.07 -4.52 -0.53
CA MET A 164 8.12 -4.05 -1.92
C MET A 164 8.54 -2.59 -2.02
N SER A 165 8.01 -1.73 -1.15
CA SER A 165 8.35 -0.30 -1.06
C SER A 165 9.83 -0.12 -0.69
N ASP A 166 10.34 -0.88 0.27
CA ASP A 166 11.73 -0.80 0.70
C ASP A 166 12.69 -1.22 -0.44
N ARG A 167 12.32 -2.23 -1.24
CA ARG A 167 13.11 -2.65 -2.41
C ARG A 167 13.08 -1.67 -3.58
N THR A 168 11.97 -0.98 -3.79
CA THR A 168 11.78 -0.08 -4.94
C THR A 168 12.04 1.38 -4.59
N ILE A 169 11.22 1.93 -3.71
CA ILE A 169 11.22 3.33 -3.30
C ILE A 169 12.36 3.62 -2.33
N GLY A 170 12.73 2.67 -1.45
CA GLY A 170 13.91 2.80 -0.59
C GLY A 170 15.18 3.03 -1.41
N CYS A 171 15.34 2.30 -2.52
CA CYS A 171 16.45 2.46 -3.46
C CYS A 171 16.50 3.87 -4.08
N MET A 172 15.35 4.43 -4.48
CA MET A 172 15.28 5.80 -5.03
C MET A 172 15.50 6.88 -3.95
N ARG A 173 14.97 6.67 -2.74
CA ARG A 173 15.14 7.58 -1.60
C ARG A 173 16.62 7.77 -1.26
N ASN A 174 17.40 6.69 -1.30
CA ASN A 174 18.84 6.75 -1.06
C ASN A 174 19.60 7.57 -2.11
N ARG A 175 19.00 7.84 -3.28
CA ARG A 175 19.56 8.66 -4.37
C ARG A 175 19.00 10.09 -4.41
N ASN A 176 18.15 10.46 -3.44
CA ASN A 176 17.50 11.77 -3.34
C ASN A 176 16.82 12.20 -4.65
N CYS A 177 16.10 11.27 -5.29
CA CYS A 177 15.36 11.52 -6.52
C CYS A 177 13.98 10.85 -6.51
N GLY A 178 13.08 11.30 -7.38
CA GLY A 178 11.76 10.72 -7.59
C GLY A 178 11.44 10.47 -9.05
N LEU A 179 10.35 9.77 -9.33
CA LEU A 179 9.84 9.57 -10.68
C LEU A 179 8.79 10.64 -11.01
N ASP A 180 8.74 11.05 -12.27
CA ASP A 180 7.62 11.83 -12.81
C ASP A 180 6.42 10.93 -13.00
N LEU A 181 5.70 10.70 -11.91
CA LEU A 181 4.52 9.85 -11.87
C LEU A 181 3.25 10.70 -12.00
N PRO A 182 2.24 10.20 -12.72
CA PRO A 182 0.93 10.83 -12.70
C PRO A 182 0.30 10.70 -11.29
N ASN A 183 -0.85 11.34 -11.11
CA ASN A 183 -1.57 11.25 -9.84
C ASN A 183 -2.03 9.80 -9.54
N ASN A 184 -2.42 9.54 -8.30
CA ASN A 184 -2.81 8.19 -7.87
C ASN A 184 -3.98 7.60 -8.67
N GLU A 185 -4.94 8.43 -9.08
CA GLU A 185 -6.11 7.98 -9.85
C GLU A 185 -5.69 7.41 -11.20
N ILE A 186 -4.83 8.13 -11.93
CA ILE A 186 -4.28 7.68 -13.21
C ILE A 186 -3.40 6.44 -13.01
N LEU A 187 -2.56 6.40 -11.97
CA LEU A 187 -1.74 5.23 -11.66
C LEU A 187 -2.59 3.98 -11.38
N ILE A 188 -3.71 4.13 -10.67
CA ILE A 188 -4.64 3.04 -10.39
C ILE A 188 -5.31 2.56 -11.68
N GLN A 189 -5.72 3.46 -12.57
CA GLN A 189 -6.31 3.08 -13.86
C GLN A 189 -5.32 2.34 -14.74
N LEU A 190 -4.07 2.83 -14.80
CA LEU A 190 -2.98 2.16 -15.49
C LEU A 190 -2.75 0.75 -14.90
N LEU A 191 -2.69 0.62 -13.58
CA LEU A 191 -2.54 -0.68 -12.92
C LEU A 191 -3.70 -1.63 -13.25
N LYS A 192 -4.95 -1.13 -13.25
CA LYS A 192 -6.13 -1.90 -13.65
C LYS A 192 -6.02 -2.38 -15.09
N GLN A 193 -5.72 -1.48 -16.04
CA GLN A 193 -5.58 -1.82 -17.46
C GLN A 193 -4.50 -2.89 -17.67
N CYS A 194 -3.34 -2.74 -17.02
CA CYS A 194 -2.28 -3.74 -17.05
C CYS A 194 -2.71 -5.08 -16.43
N ALA A 195 -3.50 -5.06 -15.35
CA ALA A 195 -4.08 -6.27 -14.78
C ALA A 195 -4.99 -6.99 -15.79
N PHE A 196 -5.96 -6.28 -16.38
CA PHE A 196 -6.85 -6.85 -17.39
C PHE A 196 -6.10 -7.44 -18.59
N ALA A 197 -5.17 -6.67 -19.17
CA ALA A 197 -4.35 -7.11 -20.30
C ALA A 197 -3.48 -8.33 -19.99
N SER A 198 -3.19 -8.57 -18.71
CA SER A 198 -2.38 -9.69 -18.23
C SER A 198 -3.20 -10.90 -17.76
N GLY A 199 -4.51 -10.94 -18.06
CA GLY A 199 -5.40 -12.02 -17.64
C GLY A 199 -5.94 -11.88 -16.21
N MET A 200 -5.64 -10.77 -15.52
CA MET A 200 -6.19 -10.41 -14.22
C MET A 200 -7.45 -9.56 -14.35
N GLY A 201 -8.36 -9.95 -15.24
CA GLY A 201 -9.74 -9.49 -15.22
C GLY A 201 -10.59 -10.29 -14.23
N THR A 202 -11.91 -10.26 -14.39
CA THR A 202 -12.84 -10.98 -13.50
C THR A 202 -12.42 -12.43 -13.26
N GLU A 203 -12.20 -13.23 -14.30
CA GLU A 203 -11.89 -14.66 -14.12
C GLU A 203 -10.55 -14.91 -13.43
N GLY A 204 -9.52 -14.12 -13.75
CA GLY A 204 -8.22 -14.21 -13.07
C GLY A 204 -8.34 -13.92 -11.57
N PHE A 205 -9.12 -12.90 -11.19
CA PHE A 205 -9.40 -12.61 -9.78
C PHE A 205 -10.25 -13.70 -9.11
N ARG A 206 -11.21 -14.31 -9.82
CA ARG A 206 -11.96 -15.46 -9.32
C ARG A 206 -11.08 -16.67 -9.09
N GLN A 207 -10.17 -16.97 -10.01
CA GLN A 207 -9.20 -18.05 -9.86
C GLN A 207 -8.31 -17.82 -8.64
N LEU A 208 -7.74 -16.62 -8.48
CA LEU A 208 -6.93 -16.28 -7.31
C LEU A 208 -7.74 -16.39 -6.01
N CYS A 209 -8.98 -15.91 -6.00
CA CYS A 209 -9.88 -16.03 -4.85
C CYS A 209 -10.14 -17.50 -4.51
N ARG A 210 -10.47 -18.34 -5.49
CA ARG A 210 -10.72 -19.78 -5.29
C ARG A 210 -9.47 -20.49 -4.76
N CYS A 211 -8.30 -20.16 -5.27
CA CYS A 211 -7.05 -20.72 -4.75
C CYS A 211 -6.83 -20.31 -3.29
N THR A 212 -7.01 -19.02 -2.97
CA THR A 212 -6.87 -18.50 -1.60
C THR A 212 -7.87 -19.14 -0.64
N ALA A 213 -9.12 -19.34 -1.09
CA ALA A 213 -10.14 -20.04 -0.31
C ALA A 213 -9.75 -21.51 -0.06
N ARG A 214 -9.26 -22.22 -1.08
CA ARG A 214 -8.74 -23.60 -0.96
C ARG A 214 -7.50 -23.68 -0.06
N ALA A 215 -6.70 -22.61 0.00
CA ALA A 215 -5.56 -22.51 0.91
C ALA A 215 -5.97 -22.36 2.38
N GLY A 216 -7.25 -22.13 2.69
CA GLY A 216 -7.78 -22.12 4.06
C GLY A 216 -8.55 -20.84 4.43
N ALA A 217 -8.52 -19.81 3.60
CA ALA A 217 -9.33 -18.59 3.79
C ALA A 217 -10.81 -18.85 3.43
N ARG A 218 -11.46 -19.77 4.15
CA ARG A 218 -12.80 -20.29 3.83
C ARG A 218 -13.87 -19.20 3.75
N GLY A 219 -13.68 -18.08 4.46
CA GLY A 219 -14.56 -16.91 4.37
C GLY A 219 -14.71 -16.35 2.94
N LEU A 220 -13.70 -16.55 2.08
CA LEU A 220 -13.72 -16.12 0.68
C LEU A 220 -14.53 -17.01 -0.25
N ALA A 221 -14.73 -18.29 0.07
CA ALA A 221 -15.32 -19.27 -0.86
C ALA A 221 -16.69 -18.83 -1.41
N GLN A 222 -17.49 -18.22 -0.54
CA GLN A 222 -18.84 -17.73 -0.81
C GLN A 222 -18.90 -16.41 -1.60
N VAL A 223 -17.77 -15.73 -1.81
CA VAL A 223 -17.73 -14.48 -2.59
C VAL A 223 -16.95 -14.59 -3.88
N CYS A 224 -16.14 -15.62 -4.09
CA CYS A 224 -15.28 -15.72 -5.27
C CYS A 224 -16.08 -15.59 -6.58
N GLU A 225 -17.19 -16.31 -6.73
CA GLU A 225 -18.02 -16.25 -7.96
C GLU A 225 -18.74 -14.92 -8.16
N ARG A 226 -18.80 -14.08 -7.12
CA ARG A 226 -19.45 -12.76 -7.15
C ARG A 226 -18.47 -11.63 -7.44
N ILE A 227 -17.17 -11.91 -7.50
CA ILE A 227 -16.17 -10.93 -7.92
C ILE A 227 -16.45 -10.57 -9.38
N ILE A 228 -16.55 -9.29 -9.64
CA ILE A 228 -16.60 -8.69 -10.98
C ILE A 228 -15.63 -7.51 -10.92
N VAL A 229 -14.68 -7.48 -11.84
CA VAL A 229 -13.74 -6.37 -11.99
C VAL A 229 -14.16 -5.59 -13.23
N MET A 230 -14.40 -4.30 -13.05
CA MET A 230 -14.76 -3.33 -14.10
C MET A 230 -13.65 -2.30 -14.28
#